data_AF-X1RBD1-F1
#
_entry.id   AF-X1RBD1-F1
#
_cell.length_a   1.000
_cell.length_b   1.000
_cell.length_c   1.000
_cell.angle_alpha   90.00
_cell.angle_beta   90.00
_cell.angle_gamma   90.00
#
_symmetry.space_group_name_H-M   'P 1'
#
loop_
_entity.id
_entity.type
_entity.pdbx_description
1 polymer ?
#
loop_
_entity_poly.entity_id
_entity_poly.type
_entity_poly.pdbx_seq_one_letter_code
_entity_poly.pdbx_strand_id
1 'polypeptide(L)'
;TQLEQEIKEIEEKLNLLLTQAGAKCPLCETEVGTEGLKLIETKYIADKQSRSDTLKSNQAELARNKIELESLENEISQLETRLNQDKASAQSKASILSQQITEAEEAANKLNEVRKRLAEIEERLARKDFATTEQQALRELEDELAKLDYDSQQHEQVRQRLLNLEQYEDPKRKLEEADRLINQEKEAVSRAEEAAQELHQRLEVDQQKGQDLSKELELLPQLVSDLTQAETEYQGLVAQQRQAQEIMWSVKAKLQRCSELEIKKQEKEKLL
;
A
#
# COMPACT_ATOMS: atom_id res chain seq x y z
N THR A 1 -44.53 -68.06 -85.00
CA THR A 1 -45.83 -67.50 -84.56
C THR A 1 -46.95 -68.21 -85.29
N GLN A 2 -48.19 -68.11 -84.83
CA GLN A 2 -49.35 -68.68 -85.52
C GLN A 2 -49.45 -68.20 -86.98
N LEU A 3 -49.18 -66.91 -87.22
CA LEU A 3 -49.13 -66.32 -88.57
C LEU A 3 -48.04 -66.91 -89.48
N GLU A 4 -46.86 -67.28 -88.93
CA GLU A 4 -45.79 -67.94 -89.71
C GLU A 4 -46.18 -69.36 -90.12
N GLN A 5 -46.86 -70.11 -89.25
CA GLN A 5 -47.40 -71.43 -89.58
C GLN A 5 -48.49 -71.31 -90.64
N GLU A 6 -49.41 -70.37 -90.48
CA GLU A 6 -50.47 -70.09 -91.46
C GLU A 6 -49.93 -69.68 -92.84
N ILE A 7 -48.87 -68.86 -92.91
CA ILE A 7 -48.20 -68.50 -94.17
C ILE A 7 -47.57 -69.74 -94.82
N LYS A 8 -46.89 -70.59 -94.04
CA LYS A 8 -46.30 -71.85 -94.53
C LYS A 8 -47.37 -72.82 -95.03
N GLU A 9 -48.48 -72.96 -94.33
CA GLU A 9 -49.61 -73.80 -94.76
C GLU A 9 -50.22 -73.29 -96.08
N ILE A 10 -50.31 -71.98 -96.28
CA ILE A 10 -50.78 -71.41 -97.56
C ILE A 10 -49.75 -71.62 -98.67
N GLU A 11 -48.44 -71.52 -98.39
CA GLU A 11 -47.37 -71.86 -99.35
C GLU A 11 -47.41 -73.33 -99.77
N GLU A 12 -47.57 -74.25 -98.81
CA GLU A 12 -47.71 -75.68 -99.07
C GLU A 12 -48.95 -75.97 -99.90
N LYS A 13 -50.10 -75.34 -99.58
CA LYS A 13 -51.34 -75.45 -100.37
C LYS A 13 -51.16 -74.92 -101.79
N LEU A 14 -50.50 -73.78 -101.98
CA LEU A 14 -50.19 -73.23 -103.31
C LEU A 14 -49.26 -74.15 -104.10
N ASN A 15 -48.22 -74.69 -103.47
CA ASN A 15 -47.28 -75.62 -104.12
C ASN A 15 -47.96 -76.91 -104.58
N LEU A 16 -48.84 -77.48 -103.75
CA LEU A 16 -49.62 -78.68 -104.08
C LEU A 16 -50.59 -78.43 -105.25
N LEU A 17 -51.23 -77.26 -105.29
CA LEU A 17 -52.15 -76.86 -106.37
C LEU A 17 -51.43 -76.62 -107.71
N LEU A 18 -50.18 -76.17 -107.70
CA LEU A 18 -49.40 -75.85 -108.91
C LEU A 18 -48.60 -77.03 -109.49
N THR A 19 -48.29 -78.05 -108.69
CA THR A 19 -47.50 -79.22 -109.14
C THR A 19 -48.33 -80.42 -109.63
N GLN A 20 -49.63 -80.49 -109.34
CA GLN A 20 -50.51 -81.56 -109.82
C GLN A 20 -51.25 -81.17 -111.10
N ALA A 21 -51.01 -81.90 -112.20
CA ALA A 21 -51.81 -81.79 -113.42
C ALA A 21 -53.19 -82.42 -113.21
N GLY A 22 -54.26 -81.63 -113.34
CA GLY A 22 -55.65 -82.07 -113.11
C GLY A 22 -56.10 -81.97 -111.66
N ALA A 23 -55.74 -80.88 -110.96
CA ALA A 23 -56.11 -80.65 -109.57
C ALA A 23 -57.64 -80.67 -109.38
N LYS A 24 -58.13 -81.62 -108.56
CA LYS A 24 -59.52 -81.71 -108.12
C LYS A 24 -59.70 -80.96 -106.80
N CYS A 25 -60.80 -80.24 -106.65
CA CYS A 25 -61.07 -79.49 -105.42
C CYS A 25 -61.23 -80.46 -104.23
N PRO A 26 -60.40 -80.39 -103.17
CA PRO A 26 -60.47 -81.32 -102.04
C PRO A 26 -61.71 -81.14 -101.15
N LEU A 27 -62.56 -80.14 -101.42
CA LEU A 27 -63.80 -79.87 -100.69
C LEU A 27 -65.07 -80.29 -101.45
N CYS A 28 -65.01 -80.41 -102.78
CA CYS A 28 -66.19 -80.71 -103.62
C CYS A 28 -65.91 -81.65 -104.80
N GLU A 29 -64.71 -82.23 -104.87
CA GLU A 29 -64.24 -83.25 -105.85
C GLU A 29 -64.38 -82.87 -107.33
N THR A 30 -64.72 -81.62 -107.63
CA THR A 30 -64.91 -81.11 -108.99
C THR A 30 -63.56 -80.78 -109.63
N GLU A 31 -63.39 -81.14 -110.91
CA GLU A 31 -62.21 -80.76 -111.70
C GLU A 31 -62.14 -79.24 -111.83
N VAL A 32 -61.07 -78.65 -111.31
CA VAL A 32 -60.91 -77.20 -111.35
C VAL A 32 -60.33 -76.84 -112.71
N GLY A 33 -61.16 -76.29 -113.60
CA GLY A 33 -60.71 -75.74 -114.88
C GLY A 33 -59.66 -74.64 -114.69
N THR A 34 -58.93 -74.31 -115.76
CA THR A 34 -57.80 -73.36 -115.74
C THR A 34 -58.16 -71.97 -115.17
N GLU A 35 -59.40 -71.51 -115.34
CA GLU A 35 -59.89 -70.25 -114.77
C GLU A 35 -60.15 -70.34 -113.25
N GLY A 36 -60.70 -71.47 -112.77
CA GLY A 36 -60.93 -71.72 -111.36
C GLY A 36 -59.63 -71.84 -110.56
N LEU A 37 -58.60 -72.46 -111.15
CA LEU A 37 -57.26 -72.56 -110.55
C LEU A 37 -56.62 -71.18 -110.38
N LYS A 38 -56.68 -70.32 -111.42
CA LYS A 38 -56.18 -68.94 -111.34
C LYS A 38 -56.87 -68.11 -110.27
N LEU A 39 -58.19 -68.27 -110.11
CA LEU A 39 -58.95 -67.55 -109.07
C LEU A 39 -58.54 -67.98 -107.66
N ILE A 40 -58.36 -69.28 -107.44
CA ILE A 40 -57.93 -69.86 -106.15
C ILE A 40 -56.48 -69.44 -105.85
N GLU A 41 -55.59 -69.53 -106.83
CA GLU A 41 -54.20 -69.08 -106.73
C GLU A 41 -54.12 -67.60 -106.35
N THR A 42 -54.87 -66.73 -107.04
CA THR A 42 -54.92 -65.29 -106.74
C THR A 42 -55.39 -65.01 -105.31
N LYS A 43 -56.41 -65.73 -104.83
CA LYS A 43 -56.92 -65.60 -103.45
C LYS A 43 -55.89 -66.03 -102.42
N TYR A 44 -55.22 -67.18 -102.61
CA TYR A 44 -54.20 -67.65 -101.68
C TYR A 44 -52.95 -66.78 -101.69
N ILE A 45 -52.54 -66.24 -102.84
CA ILE A 45 -51.45 -65.26 -102.93
C ILE A 45 -51.82 -63.98 -102.16
N ALA A 46 -53.04 -63.47 -102.33
CA ALA A 46 -53.51 -62.29 -101.60
C ALA A 46 -53.60 -62.52 -100.08
N ASP A 47 -54.11 -63.68 -99.64
CA ASP A 47 -54.18 -64.06 -98.23
C ASP A 47 -52.78 -64.23 -97.61
N LYS A 48 -51.87 -64.91 -98.32
CA LYS A 48 -50.45 -65.01 -97.94
C LYS A 48 -49.81 -63.64 -97.78
N GLN A 49 -50.05 -62.75 -98.75
CA GLN A 49 -49.49 -61.40 -98.74
C GLN A 49 -50.04 -60.60 -97.55
N SER A 50 -51.35 -60.61 -97.33
CA SER A 50 -52.01 -59.95 -96.18
C SER A 50 -51.45 -60.44 -94.83
N ARG A 51 -51.29 -61.76 -94.68
CA ARG A 51 -50.72 -62.35 -93.44
C ARG A 51 -49.23 -62.03 -93.29
N SER A 52 -48.47 -62.00 -94.38
CA SER A 52 -47.06 -61.58 -94.39
C SER A 52 -46.90 -60.12 -93.97
N ASP A 53 -47.76 -59.23 -94.49
CA ASP A 53 -47.75 -57.81 -94.15
C ASP A 53 -48.18 -57.58 -92.69
N THR A 54 -49.15 -58.35 -92.19
CA THR A 54 -49.53 -58.36 -90.76
C THR A 54 -48.38 -58.84 -89.87
N LEU A 55 -47.69 -59.91 -90.25
CA LEU A 55 -46.54 -60.42 -89.51
C LEU A 55 -45.41 -59.38 -89.45
N LYS A 56 -45.10 -58.73 -90.58
CA LYS A 56 -44.10 -57.65 -90.64
C LYS A 56 -44.49 -56.46 -89.77
N SER A 57 -45.76 -56.05 -89.80
CA SER A 57 -46.27 -54.97 -88.95
C SER A 57 -46.09 -55.29 -87.47
N ASN A 58 -46.51 -56.49 -87.05
CA ASN A 58 -46.39 -56.94 -85.66
C ASN A 58 -44.92 -57.06 -85.22
N GLN A 59 -44.03 -57.53 -86.09
CA GLN A 59 -42.59 -57.57 -85.80
C GLN A 59 -42.00 -56.17 -85.64
N ALA A 60 -42.42 -55.22 -86.49
CA ALA A 60 -41.97 -53.83 -86.38
C ALA A 60 -42.51 -53.11 -85.14
N GLU A 61 -43.74 -53.42 -84.72
CA GLU A 61 -44.33 -52.91 -83.49
C GLU A 61 -43.66 -53.51 -82.25
N LEU A 62 -43.43 -54.83 -82.24
CA LEU A 62 -42.72 -55.51 -81.17
C LEU A 62 -41.28 -55.01 -81.01
N ALA A 63 -40.59 -54.74 -82.11
CA ALA A 63 -39.26 -54.13 -82.07
C ALA A 63 -39.29 -52.71 -81.47
N ARG A 64 -40.29 -51.89 -81.83
CA ARG A 64 -40.48 -50.55 -81.24
C ARG A 64 -40.76 -50.63 -79.74
N ASN A 65 -41.69 -51.49 -79.32
CA ASN A 65 -42.06 -51.64 -77.92
C ASN A 65 -40.88 -52.15 -77.07
N LYS A 66 -40.00 -52.99 -77.64
CA LYS A 66 -38.77 -53.42 -76.95
C LYS A 66 -37.81 -52.26 -76.71
N ILE A 67 -37.58 -51.42 -77.72
CA ILE A 67 -36.71 -50.25 -77.58
C ILE A 67 -37.29 -49.27 -76.54
N GLU A 68 -38.61 -49.06 -76.56
CA GLU A 68 -39.30 -48.21 -75.59
C GLU A 68 -39.20 -48.77 -74.17
N LEU A 69 -39.38 -50.08 -74.00
CA LEU A 69 -39.24 -50.75 -72.71
C LEU A 69 -37.80 -50.64 -72.16
N GLU A 70 -36.79 -50.91 -72.98
CA GLU A 70 -35.38 -50.73 -72.59
C GLU A 70 -35.07 -49.26 -72.23
N SER A 71 -35.66 -48.30 -72.94
CA SER A 71 -35.52 -46.88 -72.62
C SER A 71 -36.14 -46.53 -71.26
N LEU A 72 -37.35 -47.00 -70.99
CA LEU A 72 -38.07 -46.76 -69.73
C LEU A 72 -37.37 -47.45 -68.55
N GLU A 73 -36.87 -48.67 -68.72
CA GLU A 73 -36.10 -49.38 -67.69
C GLU A 73 -34.82 -48.62 -67.32
N ASN A 74 -34.12 -48.08 -68.31
CA ASN A 74 -32.95 -47.22 -68.08
C ASN A 74 -33.32 -45.92 -67.35
N GLU A 75 -34.44 -45.29 -67.72
CA GLU A 75 -34.93 -44.09 -67.05
C GLU A 75 -35.28 -44.36 -65.59
N ILE A 76 -35.98 -45.46 -65.30
CA ILE A 76 -36.32 -45.90 -63.94
C ILE A 76 -35.04 -46.10 -63.12
N SER A 77 -34.05 -46.84 -63.64
CA SER A 77 -32.77 -47.07 -62.96
C SER A 77 -32.04 -45.77 -62.63
N GLN A 78 -32.04 -44.81 -63.55
CA GLN A 78 -31.43 -43.48 -63.31
C GLN A 78 -32.20 -42.67 -62.26
N LEU A 79 -33.53 -42.73 -62.27
CA LEU A 79 -34.37 -42.05 -61.28
C LEU A 79 -34.21 -42.66 -59.89
N GLU A 80 -34.16 -43.98 -59.77
CA GLU A 80 -33.90 -44.68 -58.51
C GLU A 80 -32.53 -44.33 -57.94
N THR A 81 -31.50 -44.26 -58.80
CA THR A 81 -30.15 -43.85 -58.39
C THR A 81 -30.16 -42.42 -57.85
N ARG A 82 -30.80 -41.48 -58.56
CA ARG A 82 -30.93 -40.08 -58.11
C ARG A 82 -31.71 -39.98 -56.79
N LEU A 83 -32.84 -40.69 -56.68
CA LEU A 83 -33.66 -40.70 -55.48
C LEU A 83 -32.87 -41.20 -54.26
N ASN A 84 -32.08 -42.26 -54.42
CA ASN A 84 -31.25 -42.79 -53.35
C ASN A 84 -30.14 -41.81 -52.92
N GLN A 85 -29.52 -41.12 -53.89
CA GLN A 85 -28.52 -40.08 -53.61
C GLN A 85 -29.14 -38.89 -52.86
N ASP A 86 -30.30 -38.40 -53.32
CA ASP A 86 -31.01 -37.29 -52.68
C ASP A 86 -31.46 -37.66 -51.27
N LYS A 87 -31.98 -38.88 -51.08
CA LYS A 87 -32.36 -39.40 -49.76
C LYS A 87 -31.16 -39.45 -48.81
N ALA A 88 -30.02 -39.96 -49.26
CA ALA A 88 -28.81 -40.01 -48.45
C ALA A 88 -28.32 -38.59 -48.08
N SER A 89 -28.35 -37.65 -49.03
CA SER A 89 -27.99 -36.24 -48.80
C SER A 89 -28.92 -35.57 -47.79
N ALA A 90 -30.23 -35.76 -47.95
CA ALA A 90 -31.24 -35.21 -47.04
C ALA A 90 -31.11 -35.79 -45.63
N GLN A 91 -30.89 -37.10 -45.50
CA GLN A 91 -30.72 -37.75 -44.21
C GLN A 91 -29.44 -37.29 -43.50
N SER A 92 -28.34 -37.11 -44.22
CA SER A 92 -27.11 -36.56 -43.67
C SER A 92 -27.32 -35.12 -43.16
N LYS A 93 -27.96 -34.26 -43.97
CA LYS A 93 -28.29 -32.89 -43.58
C LYS A 93 -29.22 -32.84 -42.36
N ALA A 94 -30.23 -33.70 -42.31
CA ALA A 94 -31.14 -33.79 -41.17
C ALA A 94 -30.40 -34.20 -39.89
N SER A 95 -29.45 -35.14 -39.97
CA SER A 95 -28.63 -35.52 -38.83
C SER A 95 -27.77 -34.36 -38.31
N ILE A 96 -27.13 -33.61 -39.22
CA ILE A 96 -26.30 -32.46 -38.87
C ILE A 96 -27.15 -31.37 -38.21
N LEU A 97 -28.31 -31.05 -38.80
CA LEU A 97 -29.21 -30.03 -38.24
C LEU A 97 -29.75 -30.43 -36.87
N SER A 98 -30.11 -31.69 -36.68
CA SER A 98 -30.54 -32.19 -35.36
C SER A 98 -29.43 -32.04 -34.31
N GLN A 99 -28.18 -32.38 -34.66
CA GLN A 99 -27.05 -32.18 -33.76
C GLN A 99 -26.86 -30.69 -33.41
N GLN A 100 -26.89 -29.80 -34.42
CA GLN A 100 -26.75 -28.37 -34.21
C GLN A 100 -27.86 -27.78 -33.33
N ILE A 101 -29.10 -28.27 -33.47
CA ILE A 101 -30.21 -27.89 -32.60
C ILE A 101 -29.92 -28.28 -31.16
N THR A 102 -29.50 -29.54 -30.92
CA THR A 102 -29.18 -29.99 -29.56
C THR A 102 -28.03 -29.20 -28.94
N GLU A 103 -26.97 -28.90 -29.70
CA GLU A 103 -25.85 -28.07 -29.24
C GLU A 103 -26.29 -26.64 -28.91
N ALA A 104 -27.18 -26.05 -29.73
CA ALA A 104 -27.73 -24.71 -29.48
C ALA A 104 -28.61 -24.66 -28.24
N GLU A 105 -29.44 -25.69 -28.02
CA GLU A 105 -30.28 -25.82 -26.81
C GLU A 105 -29.43 -25.95 -25.54
N GLU A 106 -28.39 -26.80 -25.57
CA GLU A 106 -27.43 -26.91 -24.47
C GLU A 106 -26.71 -25.59 -24.18
N ALA A 107 -26.26 -24.89 -25.22
CA ALA A 107 -25.62 -23.59 -25.08
C ALA A 107 -26.58 -22.54 -24.49
N ALA A 108 -27.84 -22.54 -24.90
CA ALA A 108 -28.87 -21.65 -24.36
C ALA A 108 -29.14 -21.93 -22.87
N ASN A 109 -29.18 -23.20 -22.47
CA ASN A 109 -29.32 -23.60 -21.06
C ASN A 109 -28.13 -23.12 -20.22
N LYS A 110 -26.89 -23.37 -20.68
CA LYS A 110 -25.67 -22.89 -20.02
C LYS A 110 -25.66 -21.36 -19.89
N LEU A 111 -26.07 -20.65 -20.95
CA LEU A 111 -26.18 -19.19 -20.93
C LEU A 111 -27.18 -18.71 -19.88
N ASN A 112 -28.33 -19.37 -19.74
CA ASN A 112 -29.33 -19.02 -18.75
C ASN A 112 -28.82 -19.22 -17.32
N GLU A 113 -28.10 -20.32 -17.05
CA GLU A 113 -27.46 -20.56 -15.75
C GLU A 113 -26.44 -19.48 -15.39
N VAL A 114 -25.58 -19.11 -16.34
CA VAL A 114 -24.58 -18.05 -16.13
C VAL A 114 -25.26 -16.71 -15.90
N ARG A 115 -26.33 -16.37 -16.64
CA ARG A 115 -27.10 -15.14 -16.44
C ARG A 115 -27.73 -15.07 -15.06
N LYS A 116 -28.27 -16.18 -14.54
CA LYS A 116 -28.82 -16.24 -13.18
C LYS A 116 -27.73 -15.96 -12.14
N ARG A 117 -26.59 -16.63 -12.25
CA ARG A 117 -25.44 -16.39 -11.35
C ARG A 117 -24.93 -14.95 -11.42
N LEU A 118 -24.88 -14.38 -12.62
CA LEU A 118 -24.49 -12.97 -12.80
C LEU A 118 -25.47 -12.05 -12.07
N ALA A 119 -26.77 -12.23 -12.25
CA ALA A 119 -27.79 -11.43 -11.58
C ALA A 119 -27.70 -11.53 -10.05
N GLU A 120 -27.48 -12.74 -9.51
CA GLU A 120 -27.26 -12.95 -8.07
C GLU A 120 -26.01 -12.21 -7.55
N ILE A 121 -24.91 -12.24 -8.31
CA ILE A 121 -23.68 -11.51 -7.96
C ILE A 121 -23.90 -10.00 -8.02
N GLU A 122 -24.55 -9.50 -9.07
CA GLU A 122 -24.88 -8.07 -9.22
C GLU A 122 -25.77 -7.58 -8.07
N GLU A 123 -26.78 -8.36 -7.67
CA GLU A 123 -27.64 -8.03 -6.53
C GLU A 123 -26.84 -7.96 -5.22
N ARG A 124 -25.96 -8.94 -4.98
CA ARG A 124 -25.08 -8.93 -3.79
C ARG A 124 -24.14 -7.74 -3.78
N LEU A 125 -23.56 -7.38 -4.93
CA LEU A 125 -22.68 -6.21 -5.06
C LEU A 125 -23.46 -4.91 -4.83
N ALA A 126 -24.66 -4.78 -5.41
CA ALA A 126 -25.52 -3.60 -5.25
C ALA A 126 -25.94 -3.38 -3.79
N ARG A 127 -26.26 -4.47 -3.08
CA ARG A 127 -26.56 -4.43 -1.64
C ARG A 127 -25.34 -4.25 -0.75
N LYS A 128 -24.14 -4.36 -1.33
CA LYS A 128 -22.87 -4.48 -0.60
C LYS A 128 -22.83 -5.68 0.36
N ASP A 129 -23.61 -6.72 0.05
CA ASP A 129 -23.70 -7.99 0.78
C ASP A 129 -22.49 -8.91 0.46
N PHE A 130 -21.30 -8.34 0.61
CA PHE A 130 -20.02 -9.00 0.45
C PHE A 130 -19.08 -8.52 1.55
N ALA A 131 -18.21 -9.40 2.05
CA ALA A 131 -17.23 -9.06 3.09
C ALA A 131 -17.87 -8.31 4.29
N THR A 132 -19.03 -8.78 4.76
CA THR A 132 -19.85 -8.08 5.76
C THR A 132 -19.13 -7.91 7.10
N THR A 133 -18.26 -8.87 7.44
CA THR A 133 -17.43 -8.83 8.66
C THR A 133 -16.38 -7.73 8.56
N GLU A 134 -15.72 -7.62 7.41
CA GLU A 134 -14.69 -6.61 7.14
C GLU A 134 -15.29 -5.21 7.06
N GLN A 135 -16.46 -5.07 6.42
CA GLN A 135 -17.20 -3.80 6.41
C GLN A 135 -17.63 -3.38 7.82
N GLN A 136 -18.01 -4.34 8.67
CA GLN A 136 -18.36 -4.04 10.06
C GLN A 136 -17.13 -3.58 10.85
N ALA A 137 -16.01 -4.29 10.72
CA ALA A 137 -14.74 -3.89 11.35
C ALA A 137 -14.27 -2.50 10.87
N LEU A 138 -14.45 -2.18 9.58
CA LEU A 138 -14.14 -0.86 9.04
C LEU A 138 -15.01 0.21 9.69
N ARG A 139 -16.33 -0.01 9.79
CA ARG A 139 -17.24 0.94 10.45
C ARG A 139 -16.88 1.17 11.91
N GLU A 140 -16.51 0.11 12.63
CA GLU A 140 -16.06 0.21 14.02
C GLU A 140 -14.79 1.05 14.14
N LEU A 141 -13.81 0.85 13.25
CA LEU A 141 -12.59 1.67 13.20
C LEU A 141 -12.87 3.13 12.82
N GLU A 142 -13.76 3.37 11.86
CA GLU A 142 -14.19 4.72 11.49
C GLU A 142 -14.88 5.43 12.65
N ASP A 143 -15.72 4.74 13.41
CA ASP A 143 -16.36 5.26 14.62
C ASP A 143 -15.35 5.53 15.74
N GLU A 144 -14.36 4.65 15.93
CA GLU A 144 -13.25 4.86 16.87
C GLU A 144 -12.41 6.08 16.48
N LEU A 145 -12.06 6.22 15.20
CA LEU A 145 -11.34 7.38 14.67
C LEU A 145 -12.13 8.67 14.83
N ALA A 146 -13.45 8.63 14.58
CA ALA A 146 -14.33 9.79 14.77
C ALA A 146 -14.39 10.22 16.25
N LYS A 147 -14.37 9.27 17.20
CA LYS A 147 -14.35 9.56 18.65
C LYS A 147 -13.04 10.19 19.12
N LEU A 148 -11.92 9.94 18.43
CA LEU A 148 -10.65 10.56 18.78
C LEU A 148 -10.64 12.06 18.50
N ASP A 149 -11.62 12.58 17.74
CA ASP A 149 -11.78 13.99 17.37
C ASP A 149 -10.44 14.62 16.92
N TYR A 150 -9.65 13.81 16.21
CA TYR A 150 -8.29 14.18 15.82
C TYR A 150 -8.35 15.21 14.70
N ASP A 151 -8.15 16.47 15.05
CA ASP A 151 -8.01 17.56 14.11
C ASP A 151 -6.58 17.57 13.53
N SER A 152 -6.44 16.93 12.37
CA SER A 152 -5.18 16.90 11.61
C SER A 152 -4.65 18.30 11.26
N GLN A 153 -5.53 19.28 11.06
CA GLN A 153 -5.15 20.64 10.72
C GLN A 153 -4.59 21.38 11.93
N GLN A 154 -5.20 21.24 13.10
CA GLN A 154 -4.67 21.77 14.36
C GLN A 154 -3.33 21.14 14.72
N HIS A 155 -3.21 19.81 14.58
CA HIS A 155 -1.94 19.12 14.83
C HIS A 155 -0.82 19.67 13.95
N GLU A 156 -1.06 19.83 12.64
CA GLU A 156 -0.06 20.40 11.73
C GLU A 156 0.25 21.87 12.06
N GLN A 157 -0.74 22.68 12.45
CA GLN A 157 -0.50 24.06 12.91
C GLN A 157 0.40 24.12 14.14
N VAL A 158 0.16 23.27 15.14
CA VAL A 158 1.00 23.20 16.35
C VAL A 158 2.41 22.74 15.98
N ARG A 159 2.54 21.76 15.10
CA ARG A 159 3.83 21.27 14.61
C ARG A 159 4.64 22.37 13.90
N GLN A 160 4.01 23.12 12.99
CA GLN A 160 4.66 24.26 12.33
C GLN A 160 5.04 25.35 13.32
N ARG A 161 4.20 25.61 14.33
CA ARG A 161 4.51 26.56 15.40
C ARG A 161 5.71 26.10 16.24
N LEU A 162 5.83 24.81 16.55
CA LEU A 162 6.98 24.26 17.26
C LEU A 162 8.27 24.46 16.45
N LEU A 163 8.27 24.11 15.16
CA LEU A 163 9.41 24.32 14.27
C LEU A 163 9.84 25.81 14.22
N ASN A 164 8.87 26.72 14.13
CA ASN A 164 9.14 28.16 14.13
C ASN A 164 9.69 28.67 15.47
N LEU A 165 9.37 28.01 16.59
CA LEU A 165 9.82 28.41 17.92
C LEU A 165 11.17 27.78 18.33
N GLU A 166 11.52 26.64 17.76
CA GLU A 166 12.75 25.89 18.04
C GLU A 166 14.02 26.75 17.85
N GLN A 167 14.02 27.62 16.84
CA GLN A 167 15.14 28.56 16.60
C GLN A 167 15.41 29.54 17.76
N TYR A 168 14.45 29.74 18.67
CA TYR A 168 14.59 30.65 19.81
C TYR A 168 15.01 29.95 21.10
N GLU A 169 15.11 28.62 21.12
CA GLU A 169 15.50 27.86 22.32
C GLU A 169 16.93 28.19 22.75
N ASP A 170 17.87 28.13 21.81
CA ASP A 170 19.28 28.46 22.06
C ASP A 170 19.50 29.92 22.47
N PRO A 171 18.94 30.92 21.76
CA PRO A 171 18.99 32.32 22.20
C PRO A 171 18.40 32.54 23.60
N LYS A 172 17.27 31.90 23.92
CA LYS A 172 16.63 32.01 25.24
C LYS A 172 17.52 31.45 26.33
N ARG A 173 18.14 30.28 26.12
CA ARG A 173 19.09 29.70 27.08
C ARG A 173 20.28 30.63 27.33
N LYS A 174 20.86 31.20 26.27
CA LYS A 174 21.96 32.18 26.39
C LYS A 174 21.54 33.44 27.14
N LEU A 175 20.31 33.92 26.91
CA LEU A 175 19.76 35.06 27.63
C LEU A 175 19.60 34.75 29.12
N GLU A 176 19.03 33.60 29.47
CA GLU A 176 18.87 33.16 30.85
C GLU A 176 20.22 33.00 31.57
N GLU A 177 21.24 32.49 30.88
CA GLU A 177 22.61 32.42 31.40
C GLU A 177 23.21 33.82 31.62
N ALA A 178 23.03 34.73 30.67
CA ALA A 178 23.49 36.11 30.79
C ALA A 178 22.79 36.83 31.96
N ASP A 179 21.47 36.66 32.12
CA ASP A 179 20.72 37.23 33.24
C ASP A 179 21.22 36.70 34.60
N ARG A 180 21.53 35.41 34.68
CA ARG A 180 22.14 34.82 35.89
C ARG A 180 23.50 35.45 36.20
N LEU A 181 24.37 35.59 35.19
CA LEU A 181 25.69 36.21 35.36
C LEU A 181 25.56 37.68 35.79
N ILE A 182 24.68 38.44 35.16
CA ILE A 182 24.42 39.84 35.53
C ILE A 182 23.98 39.96 37.00
N ASN A 183 23.13 39.05 37.47
CA ASN A 183 22.70 39.06 38.87
C ASN A 183 23.86 38.72 39.82
N GLN A 184 24.71 37.75 39.46
CA GLN A 184 25.91 37.44 40.24
C GLN A 184 26.89 38.61 40.31
N GLU A 185 27.13 39.30 39.19
CA GLU A 185 27.99 40.48 39.14
C GLU A 185 27.41 41.63 39.96
N LYS A 186 26.09 41.85 39.92
CA LYS A 186 25.43 42.86 40.77
C LYS A 186 25.63 42.57 42.26
N GLU A 187 25.46 41.32 42.68
CA GLU A 187 25.74 40.90 44.06
C GLU A 187 27.22 41.08 44.43
N ALA A 188 28.14 40.78 43.49
CA ALA A 188 29.57 40.97 43.70
C ALA A 188 29.94 42.45 43.85
N VAL A 189 29.37 43.33 43.01
CA VAL A 189 29.53 44.79 43.12
C VAL A 189 28.99 45.28 44.46
N SER A 190 27.78 44.89 44.86
CA SER A 190 27.20 45.26 46.15
C SER A 190 28.12 44.87 47.32
N ARG A 191 28.66 43.64 47.32
CA ARG A 191 29.60 43.18 48.35
C ARG A 191 30.92 43.96 48.33
N ALA A 192 31.42 44.30 47.14
CA ALA A 192 32.65 45.07 47.01
C ALA A 192 32.48 46.52 47.48
N GLU A 193 31.31 47.13 47.21
CA GLU A 193 30.94 48.46 47.71
C GLU A 193 30.85 48.48 49.24
N GLU A 194 30.17 47.49 49.84
CA GLU A 194 30.10 47.33 51.31
C GLU A 194 31.50 47.18 51.91
N ALA A 195 32.34 46.30 51.35
CA ALA A 195 33.71 46.10 51.81
C ALA A 195 34.57 47.36 51.67
N ALA A 196 34.44 48.11 50.58
CA ALA A 196 35.14 49.37 50.38
C ALA A 196 34.70 50.43 51.40
N GLN A 197 33.40 50.50 51.71
CA GLN A 197 32.86 51.41 52.70
C GLN A 197 33.37 51.08 54.12
N GLU A 198 33.40 49.80 54.49
CA GLU A 198 34.01 49.37 55.77
C GLU A 198 35.49 49.73 55.86
N LEU A 199 36.26 49.49 54.79
CA LEU A 199 37.68 49.85 54.76
C LEU A 199 37.88 51.36 54.86
N HIS A 200 37.02 52.16 54.23
CA HIS A 200 37.07 53.62 54.32
C HIS A 200 36.83 54.09 55.77
N GLN A 201 35.80 53.56 56.43
CA GLN A 201 35.51 53.87 57.83
C GLN A 201 36.66 53.47 58.77
N ARG A 202 37.27 52.30 58.54
CA ARG A 202 38.45 51.87 59.32
C ARG A 202 39.64 52.81 59.11
N LEU A 203 39.87 53.23 57.88
CA LEU A 203 40.94 54.15 57.54
C LEU A 203 40.72 55.54 58.16
N GLU A 204 39.49 56.05 58.19
CA GLU A 204 39.15 57.28 58.90
C GLU A 204 39.42 57.17 60.41
N VAL A 205 39.02 56.05 61.03
CA VAL A 205 39.30 55.79 62.45
C VAL A 205 40.80 55.73 62.73
N ASP A 206 41.56 55.05 61.88
CA ASP A 206 43.01 54.93 62.06
C ASP A 206 43.74 56.25 61.77
N GLN A 207 43.24 57.06 60.83
CA GLN A 207 43.72 58.43 60.62
C GLN A 207 43.45 59.31 61.85
N GLN A 208 42.25 59.23 62.44
CA GLN A 208 41.92 59.98 63.66
C GLN A 208 42.84 59.59 64.82
N LYS A 209 43.05 58.28 65.04
CA LYS A 209 44.02 57.79 66.03
C LYS A 209 45.43 58.29 65.73
N GLY A 210 45.85 58.29 64.46
CA GLY A 210 47.14 58.81 64.04
C GLY A 210 47.29 60.30 64.37
N GLN A 211 46.25 61.11 64.14
CA GLN A 211 46.23 62.52 64.52
C GLN A 211 46.28 62.72 66.03
N ASP A 212 45.54 61.93 66.81
CA ASP A 212 45.52 62.03 68.26
C ASP A 212 46.86 61.62 68.88
N LEU A 213 47.45 60.51 68.40
CA LEU A 213 48.82 60.11 68.77
C LEU A 213 49.85 61.17 68.38
N SER A 214 49.70 61.83 67.22
CA SER A 214 50.59 62.92 66.82
C SER A 214 50.51 64.10 67.80
N LYS A 215 49.31 64.47 68.27
CA LYS A 215 49.14 65.51 69.29
C LYS A 215 49.74 65.09 70.64
N GLU A 216 49.57 63.83 71.04
CA GLU A 216 50.20 63.30 72.26
C GLU A 216 51.73 63.35 72.15
N LEU A 217 52.30 63.00 70.99
CA LEU A 217 53.73 63.10 70.73
C LEU A 217 54.24 64.55 70.79
N GLU A 218 53.46 65.54 70.36
CA GLU A 218 53.80 66.96 70.48
C GLU A 218 53.83 67.45 71.94
N LEU A 219 53.08 66.82 72.85
CA LEU A 219 53.03 67.16 74.27
C LEU A 219 54.16 66.51 75.09
N LEU A 220 54.76 65.42 74.61
CA LEU A 220 55.81 64.68 75.32
C LEU A 220 57.06 65.53 75.66
N PRO A 221 57.61 66.39 74.77
CA PRO A 221 58.75 67.22 75.11
C PRO A 221 58.48 68.14 76.31
N GLN A 222 57.26 68.68 76.41
CA GLN A 222 56.85 69.52 77.53
C GLN A 222 56.76 68.71 78.83
N LEU A 223 56.15 67.52 78.78
CA LEU A 223 56.11 66.58 79.91
C LEU A 223 57.49 66.15 80.38
N VAL A 224 58.42 65.90 79.46
CA VAL A 224 59.82 65.59 79.80
C VAL A 224 60.48 66.80 80.47
N SER A 225 60.27 68.01 79.95
CA SER A 225 60.75 69.25 80.60
C SER A 225 60.20 69.39 82.02
N ASP A 226 58.88 69.27 82.19
CA ASP A 226 58.22 69.39 83.49
C ASP A 226 58.71 68.32 84.48
N LEU A 227 58.94 67.09 84.01
CA LEU A 227 59.46 65.99 84.84
C LEU A 227 60.92 66.24 85.24
N THR A 228 61.78 66.72 84.32
CA THR A 228 63.16 67.09 84.67
C THR A 228 63.23 68.26 85.64
N GLN A 229 62.27 69.20 85.56
CA GLN A 229 62.14 70.28 86.51
C GLN A 229 61.70 69.77 87.89
N ALA A 230 60.66 68.92 87.95
CA ALA A 230 60.21 68.32 89.20
C ALA A 230 61.32 67.45 89.86
N GLU A 231 62.11 66.75 89.06
CA GLU A 231 63.22 65.92 89.54
C GLU A 231 64.39 66.76 90.08
N THR A 232 64.70 67.89 89.44
CA THR A 232 65.69 68.85 89.97
C THR A 232 65.21 69.52 91.26
N GLU A 233 63.93 69.88 91.35
CA GLU A 233 63.31 70.39 92.58
C GLU A 233 63.37 69.33 93.71
N TYR A 234 63.03 68.07 93.43
CA TYR A 234 63.12 66.97 94.39
C TYR A 234 64.56 66.75 94.87
N GLN A 235 65.54 66.71 93.96
CA GLN A 235 66.95 66.59 94.33
C GLN A 235 67.41 67.76 95.21
N GLY A 236 66.93 68.98 94.94
CA GLY A 236 67.15 70.16 95.78
C GLY A 236 66.61 69.97 97.19
N LEU A 237 65.38 69.48 97.34
CA LEU A 237 64.78 69.18 98.65
C LEU A 237 65.54 68.09 99.41
N VAL A 238 66.00 67.04 98.74
CA VAL A 238 66.83 65.98 99.35
C VAL A 238 68.17 66.53 99.82
N ALA A 239 68.80 67.42 99.06
CA ALA A 239 70.05 68.08 99.46
C ALA A 239 69.83 68.95 100.72
N GLN A 240 68.74 69.73 100.77
CA GLN A 240 68.37 70.50 101.97
C GLN A 240 68.11 69.61 103.18
N GLN A 241 67.44 68.47 102.99
CA GLN A 241 67.21 67.48 104.05
C GLN A 241 68.54 66.93 104.59
N ARG A 242 69.49 66.59 103.73
CA ARG A 242 70.83 66.13 104.14
C ARG A 242 71.58 67.19 104.94
N GLN A 243 71.56 68.44 104.48
CA GLN A 243 72.21 69.54 105.19
C GLN A 243 71.60 69.78 106.57
N ALA A 244 70.26 69.71 106.69
CA ALA A 244 69.58 69.79 107.98
C ALA A 244 69.93 68.61 108.90
N GLN A 245 70.07 67.40 108.36
CA GLN A 245 70.53 66.23 109.10
C GLN A 245 71.97 66.38 109.59
N GLU A 246 72.90 66.87 108.77
CA GLU A 246 74.29 67.13 109.19
C GLU A 246 74.37 68.15 110.33
N ILE A 247 73.58 69.23 110.24
CA ILE A 247 73.47 70.24 111.31
C ILE A 247 72.96 69.56 112.59
N MET A 248 71.91 68.74 112.50
CA MET A 248 71.36 67.98 113.63
C MET A 248 72.41 67.06 114.26
N TRP A 249 73.18 66.32 113.45
CA TRP A 249 74.26 65.45 113.92
C TRP A 249 75.38 66.23 114.62
N SER A 250 75.77 67.41 114.10
CA SER A 250 76.79 68.25 114.73
C SER A 250 76.36 68.81 116.09
N VAL A 251 75.09 69.16 116.26
CA VAL A 251 74.51 69.62 117.52
C VAL A 251 74.45 68.47 118.53
N LYS A 252 74.07 67.27 118.08
CA LYS A 252 74.03 66.05 118.90
C LYS A 252 75.42 65.67 119.41
N ALA A 253 76.46 65.77 118.58
CA ALA A 253 77.85 65.53 118.96
C ALA A 253 78.38 66.56 119.97
N LYS A 254 78.01 67.84 119.85
CA LYS A 254 78.36 68.88 120.84
C LYS A 254 77.70 68.63 122.20
N LEU A 255 76.45 68.15 122.22
CA LEU A 255 75.73 67.76 123.44
C LEU A 255 76.39 66.55 124.15
N GLN A 256 76.83 65.55 123.39
CA GLN A 256 77.53 64.38 123.94
C GLN A 256 78.85 64.76 124.62
N ARG A 257 79.59 65.72 124.03
CA ARG A 257 80.85 66.23 124.58
C ARG A 257 80.67 67.05 125.86
N CYS A 258 79.54 67.73 126.05
CA CYS A 258 79.18 68.37 127.32
C CYS A 258 78.85 67.34 128.40
N SER A 259 78.12 66.27 128.05
CA SER A 259 77.80 65.19 129.02
C SER A 259 79.04 64.41 129.49
N GLU A 260 80.05 64.21 128.65
CA GLU A 260 81.31 63.55 129.05
C GLU A 260 82.17 64.42 129.99
N LEU A 261 82.10 65.74 129.87
CA LEU A 261 82.79 66.68 130.78
C LEU A 261 82.11 66.75 132.15
N GLU A 262 80.80 66.56 132.22
CA GLU A 262 80.03 66.45 133.47
C GLU A 262 80.42 65.18 134.27
N ILE A 263 80.60 64.04 133.57
CA ILE A 263 81.00 62.77 134.16
C ILE A 263 82.44 62.85 134.72
N LYS A 264 83.37 63.50 134.00
CA LYS A 264 84.76 63.71 134.47
C LYS A 264 84.88 64.68 135.66
N LYS A 265 83.88 65.52 135.91
CA LYS A 265 83.83 66.41 137.07
C LYS A 265 83.34 65.66 138.32
N GLN A 266 82.33 64.80 138.17
CA GLN A 266 81.81 63.95 139.26
C GLN A 266 82.82 62.88 139.73
N GLU A 267 83.71 62.39 138.86
CA GLU A 267 84.78 61.46 139.25
C GLU A 267 85.91 62.11 140.08
N LYS A 268 86.08 63.45 140.02
CA LYS A 268 87.09 64.18 140.80
C LYS A 268 86.61 64.63 142.20
N GLU A 269 85.32 64.62 142.48
CA GLU A 269 84.74 65.00 143.79
C GLU A 269 84.57 63.83 144.77
N LYS A 270 84.85 62.58 144.37
CA LYS A 270 84.79 61.38 145.25
C LYS A 270 86.14 60.93 145.85
N LEU A 271 87.19 61.74 145.77
CA LEU A 271 88.54 61.47 146.30
C LEU A 271 88.97 62.42 147.44
N LEU A 272 88.01 63.02 148.15
CA LEU A 272 88.15 63.68 149.46
C LEU A 272 87.01 63.23 150.36
#